data_AF-A0AAV9K5Y1-F1
#
_entry.id   AF-A0AAV9K5Y1-F1
#
_cell.length_a   1.000
_cell.length_b   1.000
_cell.length_c   1.000
_cell.angle_alpha   90.00
_cell.angle_beta   90.00
_cell.angle_gamma   90.00
#
_symmetry.space_group_name_H-M   'P 1'
#
loop_
_entity.id
_entity.type
_entity.pdbx_description
1 polymer ?
#
loop_
_entity_poly.entity_id
_entity_poly.type
_entity_poly.pdbx_seq_one_letter_code
_entity_poly.pdbx_strand_id
1 'polypeptide(L)'
;MKDLVTKKRAVSFENDERLQHCSAIATRSLVQKKEDPGAFTIPCTIRILHFVKALCDLGANINLMSLSIYKKLDFVILDCEVDFEVPIILGRPFLATGRALVDMERGHMKFD
;
A
#
# COMPACT_ATOMS: atom_id res chain seq x y z
N MET A 1 12.31 34.40 6.76
CA MET A 1 12.68 33.97 8.14
C MET A 1 12.17 32.55 8.30
N LYS A 2 12.92 31.47 8.53
CA LYS A 2 14.35 31.14 8.55
C LYS A 2 14.39 29.62 8.26
N ASP A 3 15.37 29.16 7.52
CA ASP A 3 15.62 27.76 7.16
C ASP A 3 15.56 26.79 8.35
N LEU A 4 14.80 25.69 8.23
CA LEU A 4 14.82 24.58 9.18
C LEU A 4 15.68 23.45 8.61
N VAL A 5 16.90 23.39 9.14
CA VAL A 5 18.03 22.58 8.70
C VAL A 5 17.76 21.08 8.83
N THR A 6 17.86 20.32 7.74
CA THR A 6 17.88 18.85 7.74
C THR A 6 19.25 18.37 8.19
N LYS A 7 19.46 18.17 9.51
CA LYS A 7 20.71 17.63 10.03
C LYS A 7 20.71 16.10 9.93
N LYS A 8 21.01 15.56 8.75
CA LYS A 8 21.34 14.14 8.57
C LYS A 8 22.72 13.91 9.19
N ARG A 9 22.77 13.30 10.38
CA ARG A 9 24.05 12.86 10.97
C ARG A 9 24.62 11.76 10.08
N ALA A 10 25.65 12.08 9.30
CA ALA A 10 26.57 11.09 8.77
C ALA A 10 27.45 10.64 9.94
N VAL A 11 27.25 9.40 10.39
CA VAL A 11 28.14 8.76 11.36
C VAL A 11 29.14 7.96 10.55
N SER A 12 30.37 8.46 10.49
CA SER A 12 31.53 7.67 10.09
C SER A 12 31.86 6.71 11.23
N PHE A 13 31.85 5.41 10.94
CA PHE A 13 32.29 4.39 11.88
C PHE A 13 33.80 4.24 11.73
N GLU A 14 34.56 4.72 12.72
CA GLU A 14 35.93 4.26 12.93
C GLU A 14 35.91 3.02 13.82
N ASN A 15 36.79 2.07 13.50
CA ASN A 15 36.91 0.78 14.14
C ASN A 15 37.49 0.95 15.55
N ASP A 16 36.67 0.80 16.60
CA ASP A 16 37.20 0.57 17.95
C ASP A 16 36.28 -0.35 18.77
N GLU A 17 36.92 -1.29 19.46
CA GLU A 17 36.44 -2.54 20.02
C GLU A 17 35.59 -2.38 21.29
N ARG A 18 34.45 -1.69 21.23
CA ARG A 18 33.54 -1.61 22.40
C ARG A 18 32.10 -1.94 22.04
N LEU A 19 31.90 -3.21 21.71
CA LEU A 19 30.61 -3.88 21.56
C LEU A 19 29.89 -3.93 22.91
N GLN A 20 29.20 -2.84 23.29
CA GLN A 20 28.26 -2.89 24.39
C GLN A 20 26.97 -3.58 23.91
N HIS A 21 26.67 -4.65 24.62
CA HIS A 21 25.60 -5.61 24.42
C HIS A 21 24.21 -4.95 24.40
N CYS A 22 23.73 -4.56 23.22
CA CYS A 22 22.32 -4.36 22.96
C CYS A 22 21.71 -5.67 22.45
N SER A 23 20.62 -6.13 23.06
CA SER A 23 19.94 -7.41 22.78
C SER A 23 19.30 -7.53 21.38
N ALA A 24 19.51 -6.56 20.49
CA ALA A 24 19.14 -6.66 19.09
C ALA A 24 20.40 -6.83 18.26
N ILE A 25 20.71 -8.08 17.89
CA ILE A 25 21.77 -8.40 16.94
C ILE A 25 21.39 -7.75 15.60
N ALA A 26 21.98 -6.59 15.32
CA ALA A 26 22.00 -6.00 13.98
C ALA A 26 23.08 -6.71 13.16
N THR A 27 22.87 -8.00 12.86
CA THR A 27 23.61 -8.68 11.78
C THR A 27 23.17 -8.06 10.46
N ARG A 28 23.90 -7.03 10.09
CA ARG A 28 23.65 -6.14 8.96
C ARG A 28 24.15 -6.80 7.66
N SER A 29 23.51 -7.88 7.21
CA SER A 29 23.27 -8.01 5.77
C SER A 29 22.11 -7.04 5.50
N LEU A 30 22.43 -5.82 5.06
CA LEU A 30 21.40 -4.86 4.66
C LEU A 30 20.62 -5.46 3.49
N VAL A 31 19.54 -6.19 3.79
CA VAL A 31 18.44 -6.30 2.85
C VAL A 31 18.01 -4.85 2.63
N GLN A 32 18.33 -4.31 1.45
CA GLN A 32 17.96 -2.95 1.11
C GLN A 32 16.43 -2.88 1.18
N LYS A 33 15.90 -2.15 2.17
CA LYS A 33 14.46 -1.92 2.25
C LYS A 33 14.08 -1.17 0.98
N LYS A 34 13.21 -1.78 0.17
CA LYS A 34 12.67 -1.13 -1.01
C LYS A 34 11.88 0.10 -0.57
N GLU A 35 11.89 1.16 -1.38
CA GLU A 35 11.08 2.34 -1.12
C GLU A 35 9.62 1.92 -0.93
N ASP A 36 8.94 2.59 -0.02
CA ASP A 36 7.52 2.36 0.19
C ASP A 36 6.78 2.83 -1.07
N PRO A 37 6.08 1.93 -1.80
CA PRO A 37 5.29 2.35 -2.95
C PRO A 37 4.12 3.27 -2.54
N GLY A 38 3.79 3.35 -1.25
CA GLY A 38 2.66 4.12 -0.76
C GLY A 38 1.35 3.48 -1.24
N ALA A 39 0.60 4.20 -2.07
CA ALA A 39 -0.61 3.69 -2.70
C ALA A 39 -0.34 3.27 -4.15
N PHE A 40 -0.90 2.13 -4.56
CA PHE A 40 -0.76 1.61 -5.92
C PHE A 40 -2.13 1.26 -6.50
N THR A 41 -2.25 1.18 -7.82
CA THR A 41 -3.52 0.80 -8.46
C THR A 41 -3.42 -0.61 -9.04
N ILE A 42 -4.45 -1.43 -8.82
CA ILE A 42 -4.59 -2.74 -9.47
C ILE A 42 -5.86 -2.80 -10.30
N PRO A 43 -5.87 -3.50 -11.44
CA PRO A 43 -7.13 -3.88 -12.06
C PRO A 43 -7.85 -4.89 -11.16
N CYS A 44 -9.17 -4.75 -11.00
CA CYS A 44 -9.98 -5.73 -10.29
C CYS A 44 -11.37 -5.83 -10.88
N THR A 45 -12.01 -6.98 -10.71
CA THR A 45 -13.42 -7.17 -11.06
C THR A 45 -14.19 -7.44 -9.78
N ILE A 46 -15.25 -6.66 -9.54
CA ILE A 46 -16.18 -6.89 -8.44
C ILE A 46 -17.54 -7.18 -9.06
N ARG A 47 -18.00 -8.43 -8.90
CA ARG A 47 -19.22 -8.94 -9.56
C ARG A 47 -19.13 -8.78 -11.08
N ILE A 48 -19.90 -7.86 -11.69
CA ILE A 48 -19.91 -7.58 -13.14
C ILE A 48 -19.16 -6.30 -13.51
N LEU A 49 -18.65 -5.55 -12.52
CA LEU A 49 -17.95 -4.28 -12.74
C LEU A 49 -16.45 -4.52 -12.82
N HIS A 50 -15.85 -4.10 -13.93
CA HIS A 50 -14.40 -4.15 -14.15
C HIS A 50 -13.78 -2.77 -13.86
N PHE A 51 -12.87 -2.72 -12.91
CA PHE A 51 -12.09 -1.54 -12.53
C PHE A 51 -10.70 -1.69 -13.12
N VAL A 52 -10.30 -0.76 -13.99
CA VAL A 52 -8.92 -0.74 -14.54
C VAL A 52 -7.91 -0.28 -13.48
N LYS A 53 -8.35 0.58 -12.56
CA LYS A 53 -7.53 1.16 -11.50
C LYS A 53 -8.30 1.22 -10.16
N ALA A 54 -8.23 0.16 -9.37
CA ALA A 54 -8.63 0.21 -7.97
C ALA A 54 -7.42 0.60 -7.11
N LEU A 55 -7.56 1.62 -6.27
CA LEU A 55 -6.49 2.11 -5.40
C LEU A 55 -6.35 1.18 -4.20
N CYS A 56 -5.17 0.62 -4.04
CA CYS A 56 -4.76 -0.11 -2.86
C CYS A 56 -3.93 0.82 -1.98
N ASP A 57 -4.46 1.12 -0.80
CA ASP A 57 -3.77 1.93 0.20
C ASP A 57 -3.54 1.07 1.44
N LEU A 58 -2.28 0.69 1.65
CA LEU A 58 -1.85 -0.09 2.83
C LEU A 58 -1.97 0.74 4.14
N GLY A 59 -1.95 2.07 4.02
CA GLY A 59 -2.19 3.03 5.10
C GLY A 59 -3.66 3.13 5.49
N ALA A 60 -4.60 2.93 4.54
CA ALA A 60 -6.03 3.01 4.79
C ALA A 60 -6.52 1.88 5.72
N ASN A 61 -7.24 2.27 6.78
CA ASN A 61 -7.85 1.35 7.73
C ASN A 61 -9.29 0.96 7.37
N ILE A 62 -9.83 1.50 6.28
CA ILE A 62 -11.20 1.27 5.80
C ILE A 62 -11.21 1.06 4.28
N ASN A 63 -12.24 0.40 3.78
CA ASN A 63 -12.51 0.34 2.34
C ASN A 63 -13.48 1.46 1.97
N LEU A 64 -13.22 2.18 0.87
CA LEU A 64 -14.13 3.20 0.35
C LEU A 64 -14.62 2.82 -1.04
N MET A 65 -15.93 2.96 -1.21
CA MET A 65 -16.62 2.75 -2.47
C MET A 65 -17.66 3.84 -2.62
N SER A 66 -17.79 4.43 -3.82
CA SER A 66 -18.81 5.45 -4.05
C SER A 66 -20.21 4.82 -3.91
N LEU A 67 -21.18 5.64 -3.51
CA LEU A 67 -22.57 5.19 -3.42
C LEU A 67 -23.12 4.74 -4.77
N SER A 68 -22.68 5.35 -5.88
CA SER A 68 -23.11 4.94 -7.23
C SER A 68 -22.58 3.55 -7.61
N ILE A 69 -21.32 3.25 -7.28
CA ILE A 69 -20.75 1.91 -7.48
C ILE A 69 -21.46 0.90 -6.58
N TYR A 70 -21.66 1.23 -5.30
CA TYR A 70 -22.36 0.36 -4.36
C TYR A 70 -23.76 -0.01 -4.86
N LYS A 71 -24.54 0.98 -5.33
CA LYS A 71 -25.87 0.75 -5.91
C LYS A 71 -25.82 -0.17 -7.14
N LYS A 72 -24.83 0.00 -8.02
CA LYS A 72 -24.67 -0.90 -9.19
C LYS A 72 -24.26 -2.32 -8.82
N LEU A 73 -23.49 -2.49 -7.75
CA LEU A 73 -23.16 -3.83 -7.28
C LEU A 73 -24.40 -4.53 -6.76
N ASP A 74 -25.30 -3.82 -6.09
CA ASP A 74 -26.51 -4.40 -5.50
C ASP A 74 -27.66 -4.60 -6.52
N PHE A 75 -27.77 -3.72 -7.53
CA PHE A 75 -28.82 -3.76 -8.55
C PHE A 75 -28.27 -4.06 -9.94
N VAL A 76 -28.80 -5.09 -10.61
CA VAL A 76 -28.42 -5.53 -11.97
C VAL A 76 -28.75 -4.49 -13.06
N ILE A 77 -29.53 -3.44 -12.76
CA ILE A 77 -30.15 -2.55 -13.76
C ILE A 77 -29.94 -1.08 -13.39
N LEU A 78 -28.70 -0.63 -13.44
CA LEU A 78 -28.43 0.81 -13.56
C LEU A 78 -27.36 0.98 -14.63
N ASP A 79 -27.81 1.21 -15.87
CA ASP A 79 -27.03 1.76 -16.98
C ASP A 79 -26.61 3.22 -16.66
N CYS A 80 -26.03 3.46 -15.49
CA CYS A 80 -25.41 4.73 -15.19
C CYS A 80 -24.03 4.71 -15.84
N GLU A 81 -23.67 5.73 -16.59
CA GLU A 81 -22.26 5.98 -16.91
C GLU A 81 -21.57 6.29 -15.58
N VAL A 82 -20.73 5.37 -15.10
CA VAL A 82 -19.90 5.62 -13.91
C VAL A 82 -18.55 5.97 -14.43
N ASP A 83 -18.11 7.16 -14.07
CA ASP A 83 -16.74 7.56 -14.24
C ASP A 83 -15.87 6.66 -13.35
N PHE A 84 -15.24 5.66 -13.95
CA PHE A 84 -14.31 4.76 -13.27
C PHE A 84 -13.01 5.49 -12.89
N GLU A 85 -12.94 6.80 -13.11
CA GLU A 85 -11.87 7.66 -12.61
C GLU A 85 -11.86 7.79 -11.08
N VAL A 86 -12.97 7.54 -10.37
CA VAL A 86 -12.96 7.50 -8.90
C VAL A 86 -12.56 6.09 -8.43
N PRO A 87 -11.33 5.89 -7.92
CA PRO A 87 -10.87 4.55 -7.56
C PRO A 87 -11.60 4.05 -6.31
N ILE A 88 -11.94 2.75 -6.31
CA ILE A 88 -12.26 2.04 -5.06
C ILE A 88 -10.99 2.01 -4.22
N ILE A 89 -11.10 2.34 -2.93
CA ILE A 89 -9.99 2.21 -1.99
C ILE A 89 -10.12 0.86 -1.29
N LEU A 90 -9.17 -0.04 -1.57
CA LEU A 90 -9.00 -1.31 -0.88
C LEU A 90 -8.00 -1.10 0.26
N GLY A 91 -8.51 -0.98 1.48
CA GLY A 91 -7.72 -0.81 2.69
C GLY A 91 -7.35 -2.14 3.34
N ARG A 92 -6.68 -2.07 4.50
CA ARG A 92 -6.23 -3.24 5.25
C ARG A 92 -7.31 -4.29 5.54
N PRO A 93 -8.57 -3.93 5.90
CA PRO A 93 -9.60 -4.93 6.17
C PRO A 93 -9.82 -5.88 5.00
N PHE A 94 -9.92 -5.35 3.77
CA PHE A 94 -10.11 -6.17 2.58
C PHE A 94 -8.92 -7.07 2.30
N LEU A 95 -7.71 -6.52 2.38
CA LEU A 95 -6.47 -7.24 2.13
C LEU A 95 -6.26 -8.39 3.13
N ALA A 96 -6.63 -8.17 4.39
CA ALA A 96 -6.53 -9.18 5.44
C ALA A 96 -7.53 -10.33 5.24
N THR A 97 -8.76 -10.03 4.81
CA THR A 97 -9.80 -11.07 4.61
C THR A 97 -9.38 -12.13 3.60
N GLY A 98 -8.81 -11.73 2.47
CA GLY A 98 -8.39 -12.65 1.42
C GLY A 98 -6.95 -13.15 1.52
N ARG A 99 -6.26 -12.90 2.64
CA ARG A 99 -4.82 -13.20 2.80
C ARG A 99 -4.01 -12.68 1.60
N ALA A 100 -4.24 -11.42 1.23
CA ALA A 100 -3.67 -10.87 0.02
C ALA A 100 -2.13 -10.82 0.09
N LEU A 101 -1.46 -11.42 -0.89
CA LEU A 101 -0.03 -11.30 -1.15
C LEU A 101 0.20 -10.23 -2.22
N VAL A 102 0.89 -9.15 -1.85
CA VAL A 102 1.20 -8.04 -2.76
C VAL A 102 2.65 -8.13 -3.20
N ASP A 103 2.87 -8.36 -4.49
CA ASP A 103 4.14 -8.19 -5.16
C ASP A 103 4.33 -6.71 -5.48
N MET A 104 5.09 -6.01 -4.62
CA MET A 104 5.39 -4.58 -4.77
C MET A 104 6.33 -4.28 -5.95
N GLU A 105 7.02 -5.26 -6.51
CA GLU A 105 7.85 -5.06 -7.70
C GLU A 105 7.03 -5.04 -8.97
N ARG A 106 6.05 -5.92 -9.05
CA ARG A 106 5.18 -6.04 -10.22
C ARG A 106 3.90 -5.22 -10.10
N GLY A 107 3.58 -4.72 -8.90
CA GLY A 107 2.29 -4.08 -8.61
C GLY A 107 1.13 -5.08 -8.69
N HIS A 108 1.41 -6.36 -8.40
CA HIS A 108 0.44 -7.45 -8.52
C HIS A 108 -0.05 -7.87 -7.15
N MET A 109 -1.31 -8.30 -7.08
CA MET A 109 -1.92 -8.84 -5.87
C MET A 109 -2.43 -10.25 -6.15
N LYS A 110 -2.22 -11.16 -5.21
CA LYS A 110 -2.78 -12.52 -5.20
C LYS A 110 -3.53 -12.74 -3.90
N PHE A 111 -4.50 -13.63 -3.91
CA PHE A 111 -5.22 -14.09 -2.73
C PHE A 111 -4.93 -15.59 -2.57
N ASP A 112 -4.67 -16.03 -1.35
CA ASP A 112 -4.40 -17.44 -1.02
C ASP A 112 -5.68 -18.26 -0.88
#